data_AF-A0A925LFC2-F1
#
_entry.id   AF-A0A925LFC2-F1
#
_cell.length_a   1.000
_cell.length_b   1.000
_cell.length_c   1.000
_cell.angle_alpha   90.00
_cell.angle_beta   90.00
_cell.angle_gamma   90.00
#
_symmetry.space_group_name_H-M   'P 1'
#
loop_
_entity.id
_entity.type
_entity.pdbx_description
1 polymer ?
#
loop_
_entity_poly.entity_id
_entity_poly.type
_entity_poly.pdbx_seq_one_letter_code
_entity_poly.pdbx_strand_id
1 'polypeptide(L)'
;MKKTIIPIIAVILCLILVNTCFYIVYEDETAVVKTLGKVVAVVTDSTDAEFVSKNIRENGLENVRSIQEKGLHFKIPFIQSVEKFTSKYLTYKSNSETINAKDGSRIDIQMYAQFKILDPVTFKHAVGTMENAHRRMDELVYSVVIQSANSLNFNDFF
;
A
#
# COMPACT_ATOMS: atom_id res chain seq x y z
N MET A 1 27.70 -9.75 44.07
CA MET A 1 27.62 -9.80 42.60
C MET A 1 26.19 -9.69 42.05
N LYS A 2 25.15 -10.30 42.64
CA LYS A 2 23.76 -10.18 42.13
C LYS A 2 23.13 -8.77 42.16
N LYS A 3 23.49 -7.92 43.15
CA LYS A 3 22.94 -6.56 43.30
C LYS A 3 23.35 -5.59 42.18
N THR A 4 24.50 -5.80 41.54
CA THR A 4 24.97 -5.00 40.39
C THR A 4 24.46 -5.54 39.05
N ILE A 5 24.07 -6.82 38.98
CA ILE A 5 23.56 -7.44 37.75
C ILE A 5 22.14 -6.95 37.42
N ILE A 6 21.26 -6.82 38.42
CA ILE A 6 19.88 -6.35 38.23
C ILE A 6 19.80 -4.96 37.56
N PRO A 7 20.51 -3.91 38.04
CA PRO A 7 20.45 -2.60 37.39
C PRO A 7 21.06 -2.62 35.98
N ILE A 8 22.09 -3.43 35.74
CA ILE A 8 22.67 -3.59 34.39
C ILE A 8 21.65 -4.19 33.42
N ILE A 9 20.94 -5.26 33.84
CA ILE A 9 19.88 -5.87 33.03
C ILE A 9 18.76 -4.86 32.76
N ALA A 10 18.35 -4.08 33.77
CA ALA A 10 17.30 -3.06 33.61
C ALA A 10 17.69 -1.96 32.60
N VAL A 11 18.96 -1.53 32.61
CA VAL A 11 19.48 -0.55 31.64
C VAL A 11 19.51 -1.13 30.23
N ILE A 12 19.97 -2.36 30.07
CA ILE A 12 19.98 -3.05 28.76
C ILE A 12 18.54 -3.20 28.24
N LEU A 13 17.60 -3.62 29.09
CA LEU A 13 16.19 -3.76 28.73
C LEU A 13 15.59 -2.41 28.33
N CYS A 14 15.89 -1.33 29.06
CA CYS A 14 15.47 0.02 28.69
C CYS A 14 16.02 0.44 27.32
N LEU A 15 17.31 0.19 27.05
CA LEU A 15 17.92 0.51 25.76
C LEU A 15 17.24 -0.24 24.61
N ILE A 16 16.97 -1.53 24.79
CA ILE A 16 16.22 -2.33 23.81
C ILE A 16 14.83 -1.74 23.60
N LEU A 17 14.13 -1.40 24.69
CA LEU A 17 12.77 -0.89 24.64
C LEU A 17 12.72 0.46 23.91
N VAL A 18 13.64 1.38 24.21
CA VAL A 18 13.75 2.68 23.53
C VAL A 18 13.98 2.49 22.03
N ASN A 19 14.85 1.55 21.63
CA ASN A 19 15.10 1.29 20.21
C ASN A 19 13.83 0.81 19.48
N THR A 20 13.00 -0.02 20.13
CA THR A 20 11.75 -0.52 19.52
C THR A 20 10.62 0.52 19.41
N CYS A 21 10.75 1.69 20.05
CA CYS A 21 9.76 2.76 20.01
C CYS A 21 9.84 3.60 18.73
N PHE A 22 10.93 3.53 17.98
CA PHE A 22 11.11 4.39 16.81
C PHE A 22 10.93 3.62 15.51
N TYR A 23 10.43 4.30 14.50
CA TYR A 23 10.38 3.81 13.12
C TYR A 23 10.63 4.97 12.16
N ILE A 24 11.23 4.67 11.01
CA ILE A 24 11.56 5.65 9.97
C ILE A 24 10.63 5.42 8.80
N VAL A 25 10.08 6.47 8.21
CA VAL A 25 9.34 6.42 6.95
C VAL A 25 10.16 7.18 5.90
N TYR A 26 10.58 6.47 4.85
CA TYR A 26 11.34 7.08 3.77
C TYR A 26 10.41 7.85 2.80
N GLU A 27 11.00 8.69 1.95
CA GLU A 27 10.28 9.47 0.93
C GLU A 27 9.49 8.58 -0.05
N ASP A 28 9.99 7.37 -0.29
CA ASP A 28 9.37 6.39 -1.17
C ASP A 28 8.43 5.40 -0.46
N GLU A 29 8.10 5.70 0.80
CA GLU A 29 7.23 4.90 1.65
C GLU A 29 6.07 5.73 2.22
N THR A 30 4.97 5.06 2.46
CA THR A 30 3.87 5.50 3.32
C THR A 30 3.73 4.51 4.47
N ALA A 31 3.15 4.93 5.59
CA ALA A 31 3.01 4.08 6.76
C ALA A 31 1.63 4.17 7.38
N VAL A 32 1.12 3.05 7.86
CA VAL A 32 -0.13 2.95 8.62
C VAL A 32 0.20 2.43 10.00
N VAL A 33 -0.11 3.23 11.02
CA VAL A 33 0.08 2.86 12.41
C VAL A 33 -1.24 2.33 12.96
N LYS A 34 -1.20 1.10 13.48
CA LYS A 34 -2.35 0.41 14.05
C LYS A 34 -2.13 0.13 15.53
N THR A 35 -3.15 0.38 16.33
CA THR A 35 -3.21 0.01 17.75
C THR A 35 -4.30 -1.03 17.92
N LEU A 36 -3.93 -2.26 18.31
CA LEU A 36 -4.89 -3.37 18.51
C LEU A 36 -5.88 -3.55 17.34
N GLY A 37 -5.39 -3.43 16.10
CA GLY A 37 -6.19 -3.59 14.87
C GLY A 37 -6.92 -2.33 14.39
N LYS A 38 -7.03 -1.27 15.21
CA LYS A 38 -7.59 0.02 14.79
C LYS A 38 -6.50 0.92 14.22
N VAL A 39 -6.79 1.59 13.11
CA VAL A 39 -5.89 2.61 12.55
C VAL A 39 -5.90 3.84 13.45
N VAL A 40 -4.71 4.37 13.76
CA VAL A 40 -4.54 5.54 14.65
C VAL A 40 -3.75 6.65 13.96
N ALA A 41 -2.85 6.31 13.05
CA ALA A 41 -2.16 7.31 12.24
C ALA A 41 -1.86 6.77 10.84
N VAL A 42 -1.79 7.67 9.88
CA VAL A 42 -1.32 7.41 8.53
C VAL A 42 -0.28 8.47 8.16
N VAL A 43 0.84 8.03 7.61
CA VAL A 43 1.91 8.87 7.06
C VAL A 43 1.84 8.80 5.55
N THR A 44 1.50 9.91 4.88
CA THR A 44 1.28 9.96 3.42
C THR A 44 2.05 11.11 2.78
N ASP A 45 2.15 11.10 1.45
CA ASP A 45 2.69 12.23 0.70
C ASP A 45 1.75 13.43 0.83
N SER A 46 2.27 14.66 0.79
CA SER A 46 1.48 15.89 0.86
C SER A 46 0.48 16.02 -0.29
N THR A 47 0.85 15.55 -1.49
CA THR A 47 -0.01 15.53 -2.68
C THR A 47 -1.24 14.64 -2.48
N ASP A 48 -1.08 13.51 -1.80
CA ASP A 48 -2.15 12.52 -1.61
C ASP A 48 -2.91 12.74 -0.28
N ALA A 49 -2.40 13.61 0.60
CA ALA A 49 -2.91 13.82 1.94
C ALA A 49 -4.36 14.33 1.96
N GLU A 50 -4.73 15.21 1.02
CA GLU A 50 -6.10 15.71 0.93
C GLU A 50 -7.09 14.58 0.62
N PHE A 51 -6.76 13.76 -0.38
CA PHE A 51 -7.56 12.59 -0.77
C PHE A 51 -7.72 11.60 0.39
N VAL A 52 -6.61 11.27 1.05
CA VAL A 52 -6.61 10.33 2.18
C VAL A 52 -7.40 10.88 3.37
N SER A 53 -7.24 12.18 3.69
CA SER A 53 -7.98 12.83 4.78
C SER A 53 -9.49 12.85 4.52
N LYS A 54 -9.90 13.08 3.27
CA LYS A 54 -11.30 13.00 2.85
C LYS A 54 -11.84 11.59 3.03
N ASN A 55 -11.11 10.58 2.55
CA ASN A 55 -11.54 9.19 2.62
C ASN A 55 -11.66 8.70 4.08
N ILE A 56 -10.73 9.09 4.94
CA ILE A 56 -10.78 8.82 6.40
C ILE A 56 -12.06 9.38 7.03
N ARG A 57 -12.43 10.62 6.68
CA ARG A 57 -13.65 11.26 7.19
C ARG A 57 -14.91 10.56 6.68
N GLU A 58 -14.94 10.20 5.41
CA GLU A 58 -16.08 9.51 4.79
C GLU A 58 -16.31 8.10 5.37
N ASN A 59 -15.25 7.41 5.78
CA ASN A 59 -15.32 6.08 6.40
C ASN A 59 -15.52 6.11 7.93
N GLY A 60 -15.78 7.28 8.52
CA GLY A 60 -16.00 7.39 9.97
C GLY A 60 -14.76 7.12 10.83
N LEU A 61 -13.56 7.28 10.26
CA LEU A 61 -12.28 7.08 10.94
C LEU A 61 -11.80 8.39 11.61
N GLU A 62 -12.68 9.07 12.36
CA GLU A 62 -12.47 10.44 12.86
C GLU A 62 -11.25 10.61 13.79
N ASN A 63 -10.79 9.53 14.42
CA ASN A 63 -9.67 9.55 15.36
C ASN A 63 -8.30 9.20 14.71
N VAL A 64 -8.22 9.17 13.37
CA VAL A 64 -6.97 8.87 12.66
C VAL A 64 -6.19 10.16 12.41
N ARG A 65 -4.94 10.19 12.85
CA ARG A 65 -4.02 11.30 12.58
C ARG A 65 -3.42 11.16 11.18
N SER A 66 -3.56 12.18 10.34
CA SER A 66 -2.85 12.29 9.08
C SER A 66 -1.55 13.06 9.30
N ILE A 67 -0.42 12.43 8.96
CA ILE A 67 0.93 12.96 9.08
C ILE A 67 1.50 13.05 7.66
N GLN A 68 2.05 14.20 7.28
CA GLN A 68 2.60 14.41 5.94
C GLN A 68 4.14 14.36 5.92
N GLU A 69 4.75 14.68 7.05
CA GLU A 69 6.20 14.70 7.19
C GLU A 69 6.76 13.28 7.20
N LYS A 70 7.73 13.05 6.33
CA LYS A 70 8.53 11.81 6.30
C LYS A 70 9.65 11.89 7.34
N GLY A 71 10.21 10.74 7.69
CA GLY A 71 11.35 10.65 8.59
C GLY A 71 11.07 9.83 9.85
N LEU A 72 11.65 10.25 10.96
CA LEU A 72 11.61 9.52 12.23
C LEU A 72 10.31 9.77 12.97
N HIS A 73 9.63 8.70 13.33
CA HIS A 73 8.39 8.74 14.09
C HIS A 73 8.44 7.83 15.30
N PHE A 74 7.58 8.15 16.26
CA PHE A 74 7.43 7.40 17.50
C PHE A 74 6.20 6.49 17.43
N LYS A 75 6.35 5.25 17.92
CA LYS A 75 5.29 4.28 18.18
C LYS A 75 5.43 3.72 19.59
N ILE A 76 4.30 3.35 20.19
CA ILE A 76 4.27 2.61 21.45
C ILE A 76 4.63 1.16 21.16
N PRO A 77 5.76 0.63 21.67
CA PRO A 77 6.18 -0.73 21.39
C PRO A 77 5.15 -1.74 21.92
N PHE A 78 5.10 -2.93 21.30
CA PHE A 78 4.19 -4.05 21.61
C PHE A 78 2.70 -3.83 21.31
N ILE A 79 2.17 -2.61 21.49
CA ILE A 79 0.75 -2.30 21.29
C ILE A 79 0.50 -1.72 19.89
N GLN A 80 1.46 -0.93 19.39
CA GLN A 80 1.38 -0.34 18.05
C GLN A 80 2.22 -1.13 17.04
N SER A 81 1.57 -1.47 15.93
CA SER A 81 2.23 -2.01 14.73
C SER A 81 2.27 -0.95 13.64
N VAL A 82 3.34 -0.94 12.87
CA VAL A 82 3.51 -0.06 11.71
C VAL A 82 3.62 -0.94 10.49
N GLU A 83 2.73 -0.73 9.53
CA GLU A 83 2.76 -1.37 8.24
C GLU A 83 3.13 -0.32 7.19
N LYS A 84 4.14 -0.61 6.38
CA LYS A 84 4.65 0.29 5.37
C LYS A 84 4.22 -0.15 3.99
N PHE A 85 3.96 0.81 3.12
CA PHE A 85 3.62 0.62 1.71
C PHE A 85 4.52 1.51 0.87
N THR A 86 4.78 1.12 -0.37
CA THR A 86 5.53 1.99 -1.29
C THR A 86 4.67 3.12 -1.82
N SER A 87 5.25 4.32 -1.95
CA SER A 87 4.64 5.45 -2.68
C SER A 87 5.03 5.48 -4.16
N LYS A 88 5.81 4.50 -4.64
CA LYS A 88 6.20 4.41 -6.05
C LYS A 88 5.07 3.85 -6.92
N TYR A 89 5.16 4.13 -8.21
CA TYR A 89 4.41 3.39 -9.21
C TYR A 89 4.86 1.93 -9.23
N LEU A 90 3.87 1.05 -9.22
CA LEU A 90 3.98 -0.39 -9.29
C LEU A 90 3.57 -0.84 -10.68
N THR A 91 4.29 -1.80 -11.22
CA THR A 91 4.00 -2.36 -12.54
C THR A 91 3.16 -3.61 -12.39
N TYR A 92 1.96 -3.58 -12.97
CA TYR A 92 1.16 -4.75 -13.26
C TYR A 92 1.45 -5.23 -14.69
N LYS A 93 1.55 -6.54 -14.86
CA LYS A 93 1.75 -7.20 -16.15
C LYS A 93 0.76 -8.37 -16.22
N SER A 94 -0.08 -8.39 -17.24
CA SER A 94 -1.02 -9.49 -17.43
C SER A 94 -0.33 -10.72 -18.03
N ASN A 95 -1.01 -11.86 -17.92
CA ASN A 95 -0.73 -12.98 -18.79
C ASN A 95 -1.05 -12.62 -20.26
N SER A 96 -0.35 -13.28 -21.18
CA SER A 96 -0.64 -13.15 -22.62
C SER A 96 -1.81 -14.07 -22.95
N GLU A 97 -2.83 -13.55 -23.63
CA GLU A 97 -3.97 -14.34 -24.08
C GLU A 97 -4.27 -14.07 -25.55
N THR A 98 -4.76 -15.10 -26.26
CA THR A 98 -5.21 -14.95 -27.64
C THR A 98 -6.66 -14.48 -27.67
N ILE A 99 -6.90 -13.32 -28.28
CA ILE A 99 -8.23 -12.77 -28.49
C ILE A 99 -8.58 -12.76 -29.98
N ASN A 100 -9.87 -12.59 -30.28
CA ASN A 100 -10.34 -12.42 -31.65
C ASN A 100 -10.70 -10.95 -31.85
N ALA A 101 -10.04 -10.28 -32.80
CA ALA A 101 -10.39 -8.95 -33.24
C ALA A 101 -11.76 -8.94 -33.94
N LYS A 102 -12.30 -7.76 -34.19
CA LYS A 102 -13.62 -7.58 -34.81
C LYS A 102 -13.74 -8.23 -36.20
N ASP A 103 -12.64 -8.29 -36.94
CA ASP A 103 -12.55 -8.88 -38.28
C ASP A 103 -12.30 -10.41 -38.27
N GLY A 104 -12.24 -11.04 -37.09
CA GLY A 104 -11.99 -12.47 -36.90
C GLY A 104 -10.51 -12.86 -36.88
N SER A 105 -9.59 -11.90 -36.97
CA SER A 105 -8.16 -12.14 -36.82
C SER A 105 -7.81 -12.50 -35.37
N ARG A 106 -6.88 -13.44 -35.18
CA ARG A 106 -6.38 -13.84 -33.86
C ARG A 106 -5.15 -13.02 -33.48
N ILE A 107 -5.17 -12.41 -32.31
CA ILE A 107 -4.09 -11.57 -31.80
C ILE A 107 -3.73 -12.03 -30.39
N ASP A 108 -2.44 -12.24 -30.14
CA ASP A 108 -1.93 -12.44 -28.79
C ASP A 108 -1.68 -11.08 -28.16
N ILE A 109 -2.39 -10.79 -27.07
CA ILE A 109 -2.29 -9.51 -26.37
C ILE A 109 -1.74 -9.73 -24.96
N GLN A 110 -0.79 -8.88 -24.58
CA GLN A 110 -0.30 -8.72 -23.22
C GLN A 110 -0.36 -7.25 -22.86
N MET A 111 -0.91 -6.94 -21.69
CA MET A 111 -0.97 -5.57 -21.20
C MET A 111 -0.01 -5.34 -20.03
N TYR A 112 0.38 -4.07 -19.91
CA TYR A 112 1.13 -3.55 -18.80
C TYR A 112 0.39 -2.32 -18.29
N ALA A 113 0.27 -2.20 -16.98
CA ALA A 113 -0.30 -1.02 -16.34
C ALA A 113 0.61 -0.56 -15.21
N GLN A 114 0.66 0.75 -14.99
CA GLN A 114 1.28 1.31 -13.80
C GLN A 114 0.19 1.80 -12.86
N PHE A 115 0.31 1.48 -11.57
CA PHE A 115 -0.62 1.92 -10.54
C PHE A 115 0.14 2.35 -9.29
N LYS A 116 -0.46 3.22 -8.48
CA LYS A 116 0.08 3.67 -7.19
C LYS A 116 -0.95 3.39 -6.10
N ILE A 117 -0.48 3.01 -4.92
CA ILE A 117 -1.33 2.94 -3.73
C ILE A 117 -1.48 4.37 -3.18
N LEU A 118 -2.59 5.02 -3.49
CA LEU A 118 -2.88 6.39 -3.02
C LEU A 118 -3.27 6.42 -1.54
N ASP A 119 -4.15 5.51 -1.13
CA ASP A 119 -4.59 5.38 0.26
C ASP A 119 -4.20 4.00 0.83
N PRO A 120 -3.16 3.93 1.68
CA PRO A 120 -2.72 2.67 2.26
C PRO A 120 -3.71 2.12 3.31
N VAL A 121 -4.52 2.96 3.95
CA VAL A 121 -5.54 2.54 4.90
C VAL A 121 -6.63 1.78 4.16
N THR A 122 -7.20 2.41 3.13
CA THR A 122 -8.24 1.78 2.30
C THR A 122 -7.71 0.58 1.55
N PHE A 123 -6.49 0.65 1.01
CA PHE A 123 -5.85 -0.51 0.38
C PHE A 123 -5.81 -1.71 1.32
N LYS A 124 -5.39 -1.50 2.58
CA LYS A 124 -5.31 -2.61 3.54
C LYS A 124 -6.68 -3.19 3.88
N HIS A 125 -7.71 -2.36 3.98
CA HIS A 125 -9.07 -2.81 4.30
C HIS A 125 -9.78 -3.48 3.11
N ALA A 126 -9.63 -2.96 1.90
CA ALA A 126 -10.38 -3.41 0.73
C ALA A 126 -9.64 -4.45 -0.13
N VAL A 127 -8.31 -4.35 -0.25
CA VAL A 127 -7.47 -5.19 -1.12
C VAL A 127 -6.60 -6.14 -0.30
N GLY A 128 -5.99 -5.62 0.77
CA GLY A 128 -5.27 -6.40 1.78
C GLY A 128 -3.82 -6.73 1.42
N THR A 129 -3.57 -7.29 0.22
CA THR A 129 -2.25 -7.74 -0.24
C THR A 129 -1.97 -7.33 -1.69
N MET A 130 -0.69 -7.30 -2.06
CA MET A 130 -0.28 -7.03 -3.45
C MET A 130 -0.77 -8.09 -4.43
N GLU A 131 -0.82 -9.36 -4.01
CA GLU A 131 -1.38 -10.45 -4.83
C GLU A 131 -2.86 -10.20 -5.14
N ASN A 132 -3.64 -9.83 -4.13
CA ASN A 132 -5.03 -9.42 -4.35
C ASN A 132 -5.14 -8.17 -5.22
N ALA A 133 -4.19 -7.23 -5.12
CA ALA A 133 -4.16 -6.07 -5.99
C ALA A 133 -4.00 -6.48 -7.47
N HIS A 134 -3.06 -7.38 -7.77
CA HIS A 134 -2.90 -7.94 -9.12
C HIS A 134 -4.17 -8.66 -9.59
N ARG A 135 -4.77 -9.51 -8.74
CA ARG A 135 -6.03 -10.18 -9.07
C ARG A 135 -7.17 -9.19 -9.37
N ARG A 136 -7.27 -8.09 -8.62
CA ARG A 136 -8.24 -7.02 -8.91
C ARG A 136 -7.96 -6.32 -10.24
N MET A 137 -6.68 -6.17 -10.62
CA MET A 137 -6.32 -5.63 -11.94
C MET A 137 -6.72 -6.61 -13.06
N ASP A 138 -6.52 -7.92 -12.87
CA ASP A 138 -6.99 -8.96 -13.80
C ASP A 138 -8.53 -8.96 -13.94
N GLU A 139 -9.25 -8.79 -12.83
CA GLU A 139 -10.72 -8.81 -12.85
C GLU A 139 -11.32 -7.54 -13.48
N LEU A 140 -10.75 -6.36 -13.18
CA LEU A 140 -11.36 -5.08 -13.53
C LEU A 140 -10.71 -4.42 -14.74
N VAL A 141 -9.38 -4.26 -14.72
CA VAL A 141 -8.66 -3.51 -15.76
C VAL A 141 -8.51 -4.36 -17.00
N TYR A 142 -8.06 -5.60 -16.82
CA TYR A 142 -7.82 -6.50 -17.94
C TYR A 142 -9.10 -6.78 -18.73
N SER A 143 -10.20 -7.08 -18.04
CA SER A 143 -11.51 -7.31 -18.68
C SER A 143 -11.96 -6.15 -19.57
N VAL A 144 -11.83 -4.90 -19.10
CA VAL A 144 -12.23 -3.71 -19.86
C VAL A 144 -11.33 -3.49 -21.08
N VAL A 145 -10.02 -3.69 -20.93
CA VAL A 145 -9.07 -3.54 -22.04
C VAL A 145 -9.33 -4.59 -23.13
N ILE A 146 -9.56 -5.85 -22.76
CA ILE A 146 -9.88 -6.91 -23.72
C ILE A 146 -11.21 -6.64 -24.43
N GLN A 147 -12.23 -6.18 -23.69
CA GLN A 147 -13.50 -5.78 -24.30
C GLN A 147 -13.31 -4.68 -25.34
N SER A 148 -12.48 -3.68 -25.04
CA SER A 148 -12.12 -2.62 -25.98
C SER A 148 -11.35 -3.17 -27.18
N ALA A 149 -10.38 -4.05 -26.96
CA ALA A 149 -9.56 -4.66 -28.00
C ALA A 149 -10.42 -5.48 -28.99
N ASN A 150 -11.38 -6.27 -28.51
CA ASN A 150 -12.29 -7.05 -29.36
C ASN A 150 -13.18 -6.17 -30.27
N SER A 151 -13.31 -4.87 -29.98
CA SER A 151 -14.08 -3.94 -30.80
C SER A 151 -13.29 -3.33 -31.96
N LEU A 152 -11.95 -3.49 -31.96
CA LEU A 152 -11.03 -2.95 -32.97
C LEU A 152 -10.79 -3.97 -34.10
N ASN A 153 -10.47 -3.48 -35.31
CA ASN A 153 -9.99 -4.35 -36.40
C ASN A 153 -8.48 -4.59 -36.22
N PHE A 154 -7.93 -5.62 -36.86
CA PHE A 154 -6.51 -5.95 -36.76
C PHE A 154 -5.59 -4.77 -37.11
N ASN A 155 -5.94 -4.00 -38.15
CA ASN A 155 -5.16 -2.86 -38.60
C ASN A 155 -5.17 -1.66 -37.62
N ASP A 156 -6.11 -1.61 -36.67
CA ASP A 156 -6.20 -0.50 -35.72
C ASP A 156 -5.21 -0.66 -34.52
N PHE A 157 -4.58 -1.83 -34.40
CA PHE A 157 -3.59 -2.13 -33.36
C PHE A 157 -2.17 -1.66 -33.69
N PHE A 158 -1.89 -1.32 -34.95
CA PHE A 158 -0.55 -1.01 -35.48
C PHE A 158 -0.56 0.30 -36.27
#